data_AF-A0A966ENH5-F1
#
_entry.id   AF-A0A966ENH5-F1
#
_cell.length_a   1.000
_cell.length_b   1.000
_cell.length_c   1.000
_cell.angle_alpha   90.00
_cell.angle_beta   90.00
_cell.angle_gamma   90.00
#
_symmetry.space_group_name_H-M   'P 1'
#
loop_
_entity.id
_entity.type
_entity.pdbx_description
1 polymer ?
#
loop_
_entity_poly.entity_id
_entity_poly.type
_entity_poly.pdbx_seq_one_letter_code
_entity_poly.pdbx_strand_id
1 'polypeptide(L)'
;TSNHVAGEAWKYEIEEVWDSGELTTFSSLVTFPTVALRPGHTYRVRVQHTDDTNRSSHWSEPIEFIAGEPDVMPYKESLMITEVMYNSQAGSSLEFIELKNVGKDSLSLTDVRFTKGIDFDFPLGTILGPGKFALVVNDLAEFQKAYGEGIPVVGEWDPDDSLSNGGEQVKLSFGAGTEIHNFTYDDDFPWPESADGAGRSLVLRAPSSSPRPDHEFADNWRPSRLIGGSPGSDDELSFDSWREAFFILPELEDLSVSGNDGDPDNDGMSNFIEFFFGGHPKESGAVPVSVTLDQEDGAKYLEIAFARRVGIEVSFEIQDSRDLVDWETDRDWVMVSIVDNADGTETVRVRSESELPENERNFVRVMVIGE
;
A
#
# COMPACT_ATOMS: atom_id res chain seq x y z
N THR A 1 16.80 -32.16 -25.74
CA THR A 1 16.77 -33.43 -24.97
C THR A 1 18.18 -33.75 -24.49
N SER A 2 18.60 -33.16 -23.38
CA SER A 2 20.03 -33.08 -22.99
C SER A 2 20.52 -34.09 -21.94
N ASN A 3 19.73 -35.08 -21.51
CA ASN A 3 20.11 -35.97 -20.39
C ASN A 3 20.16 -37.47 -20.73
N HIS A 4 20.38 -37.87 -21.98
CA HIS A 4 20.51 -39.31 -22.32
C HIS A 4 21.98 -39.75 -22.31
N VAL A 5 22.32 -40.70 -21.42
CA VAL A 5 23.59 -41.43 -21.41
C VAL A 5 23.39 -42.78 -22.10
N ALA A 6 24.19 -43.06 -23.14
CA ALA A 6 24.07 -44.28 -23.91
C ALA A 6 24.41 -45.54 -23.08
N GLY A 7 23.45 -46.47 -22.98
CA GLY A 7 23.59 -47.73 -22.25
C GLY A 7 22.72 -47.83 -20.99
N GLU A 8 22.09 -46.74 -20.57
CA GLU A 8 21.06 -46.76 -19.53
C GLU A 8 19.65 -46.86 -20.14
N ALA A 9 18.70 -47.44 -19.40
CA ALA A 9 17.30 -47.39 -19.78
C ALA A 9 16.85 -45.93 -19.85
N TRP A 10 16.05 -45.58 -20.86
CA TRP A 10 15.46 -44.25 -20.97
C TRP A 10 14.67 -43.95 -19.69
N LYS A 11 15.16 -43.02 -18.87
CA LYS A 11 14.38 -42.43 -17.77
C LYS A 11 13.34 -41.50 -18.40
N TYR A 12 12.16 -42.04 -18.67
CA TYR A 12 11.09 -41.31 -19.37
C TYR A 12 10.42 -40.23 -18.51
N GLU A 13 10.36 -40.45 -17.20
CA GLU A 13 9.65 -39.64 -16.19
C GLU A 13 10.32 -39.98 -14.86
N ILE A 14 10.46 -39.05 -13.92
CA ILE A 14 10.85 -39.48 -12.56
C ILE A 14 10.20 -38.71 -11.42
N GLU A 15 9.66 -37.50 -11.65
CA GLU A 15 8.89 -36.82 -10.61
C GLU A 15 7.60 -36.26 -11.22
N GLU A 16 6.49 -36.87 -10.81
CA GLU A 16 5.17 -36.29 -10.97
C GLU A 16 5.13 -34.98 -10.19
N VAL A 17 4.86 -33.89 -10.90
CA VAL A 17 4.72 -32.56 -10.28
C VAL A 17 3.31 -32.33 -9.75
N TRP A 18 2.32 -33.11 -10.22
CA TRP A 18 0.93 -33.06 -9.80
C TRP A 18 0.14 -34.28 -10.32
N ASP A 19 -0.73 -34.82 -9.45
CA ASP A 19 -1.73 -35.85 -9.76
C ASP A 19 -3.14 -35.28 -9.55
N SER A 20 -4.09 -35.64 -10.42
CA SER A 20 -5.49 -35.23 -10.26
C SER A 20 -6.25 -35.99 -9.19
N GLY A 21 -5.69 -37.09 -8.68
CA GLY A 21 -6.46 -38.14 -8.03
C GLY A 21 -7.42 -38.82 -8.99
N GLU A 22 -8.32 -39.64 -8.43
CA GLU A 22 -9.38 -40.29 -9.18
C GLU A 22 -10.50 -39.29 -9.53
N LEU A 23 -10.75 -39.13 -10.83
CA LEU A 23 -11.88 -38.34 -11.33
C LEU A 23 -13.05 -39.28 -11.70
N THR A 24 -14.13 -39.24 -10.92
CA THR A 24 -15.33 -40.08 -11.13
C THR A 24 -16.32 -39.52 -12.15
N THR A 25 -16.08 -38.29 -12.63
CA THR A 25 -16.91 -37.62 -13.65
C THR A 25 -16.02 -37.17 -14.80
N PHE A 26 -16.43 -37.49 -16.03
CA PHE A 26 -15.71 -37.04 -17.22
C PHE A 26 -15.82 -35.52 -17.39
N SER A 27 -14.68 -34.86 -17.53
CA SER A 27 -14.56 -33.48 -17.99
C SER A 27 -13.66 -33.45 -19.22
N SER A 28 -14.07 -32.70 -20.26
CA SER A 28 -13.21 -32.46 -21.41
C SER A 28 -12.14 -31.40 -21.15
N LEU A 29 -12.12 -30.81 -19.95
CA LEU A 29 -11.16 -29.78 -19.53
C LEU A 29 -10.61 -30.14 -18.15
N VAL A 30 -9.29 -30.04 -18.02
CA VAL A 30 -8.57 -30.17 -16.74
C VAL A 30 -7.81 -28.87 -16.52
N THR A 31 -8.01 -28.28 -15.34
CA THR A 31 -7.24 -27.13 -14.88
C THR A 31 -6.16 -27.65 -13.92
N PHE A 32 -4.91 -27.33 -14.21
CA PHE A 32 -3.80 -27.65 -13.33
C PHE A 32 -3.67 -26.58 -12.25
N PRO A 33 -3.33 -26.92 -11.00
CA PRO A 33 -2.98 -25.93 -9.99
C PRO A 33 -1.80 -25.09 -10.49
N THR A 34 -1.91 -23.77 -10.40
CA THR A 34 -0.88 -22.88 -10.93
C THR A 34 0.43 -22.97 -10.15
N VAL A 35 0.42 -23.54 -8.95
CA VAL A 35 1.60 -23.90 -8.16
C VAL A 35 2.39 -25.09 -8.70
N ALA A 36 1.72 -25.99 -9.42
CA ALA A 36 2.35 -27.21 -9.97
C ALA A 36 3.17 -26.91 -11.23
N LEU A 37 2.91 -25.78 -11.87
CA LEU A 37 3.48 -25.41 -13.16
C LEU A 37 4.33 -24.14 -13.02
N ARG A 38 5.48 -24.12 -13.69
CA ARG A 38 6.35 -22.96 -13.81
C ARG A 38 6.33 -22.46 -15.26
N PRO A 39 6.08 -21.17 -15.51
CA PRO A 39 6.13 -20.61 -16.85
C PRO A 39 7.44 -20.93 -17.57
N GLY A 40 7.36 -21.19 -18.87
CA GLY A 40 8.50 -21.54 -19.72
C GLY A 40 9.01 -22.98 -19.57
N HIS A 41 8.53 -23.75 -18.60
CA HIS A 41 8.89 -25.17 -18.46
C HIS A 41 8.05 -26.07 -19.38
N THR A 42 8.69 -27.12 -19.89
CA THR A 42 8.02 -28.17 -20.67
C THR A 42 7.45 -29.22 -19.73
N TYR A 43 6.16 -29.48 -19.87
CA TYR A 43 5.42 -30.50 -19.14
C TYR A 43 4.86 -31.54 -20.09
N ARG A 44 4.64 -32.74 -19.56
CA ARG A 44 3.90 -33.81 -20.23
C ARG A 44 2.76 -34.25 -19.34
N VAL A 45 1.58 -34.40 -19.92
CA VAL A 45 0.40 -34.93 -19.25
C VAL A 45 -0.05 -36.22 -19.92
N ARG A 46 -0.50 -37.16 -19.09
CA ARG A 46 -1.02 -38.46 -19.51
C ARG A 46 -2.28 -38.75 -18.70
N VAL A 47 -3.18 -39.55 -19.26
CA VAL A 47 -4.40 -39.97 -18.56
C VAL A 47 -4.47 -41.50 -18.55
N GLN A 48 -4.98 -42.05 -17.46
CA GLN A 48 -5.28 -43.46 -17.28
C GLN A 48 -6.74 -43.60 -16.83
N HIS A 49 -7.42 -44.66 -17.29
CA HIS A 49 -8.78 -44.97 -16.85
C HIS A 49 -8.77 -46.23 -16.00
N THR A 50 -9.52 -46.23 -14.91
CA THR A 50 -9.75 -47.40 -14.05
C THR A 50 -11.22 -47.82 -14.15
N ASP A 51 -11.47 -49.11 -14.37
CA ASP A 51 -12.84 -49.66 -14.41
C ASP A 51 -13.39 -49.98 -13.01
N ASP A 52 -14.67 -50.36 -12.92
CA ASP A 52 -15.37 -50.74 -11.68
C ASP A 52 -14.84 -52.04 -11.03
N THR A 53 -13.92 -52.74 -11.70
CA THR A 53 -13.19 -53.90 -11.18
C THR A 53 -11.78 -53.55 -10.69
N ASN A 54 -11.47 -52.25 -10.59
CA ASN A 54 -10.17 -51.71 -10.19
C ASN A 54 -9.02 -52.10 -11.13
N ARG A 55 -9.30 -52.30 -12.42
CA ARG A 55 -8.28 -52.52 -13.45
C ARG A 55 -8.05 -51.25 -14.24
N SER A 56 -6.79 -50.86 -14.37
CA SER A 56 -6.41 -49.65 -15.09
C SER A 56 -5.93 -49.94 -16.51
N SER A 57 -6.22 -49.02 -17.44
CA SER A 57 -5.68 -49.05 -18.80
C SER A 57 -4.16 -48.82 -18.79
N HIS A 58 -3.51 -48.96 -19.94
CA HIS A 58 -2.22 -48.29 -20.12
C HIS A 58 -2.42 -46.76 -20.06
N TRP A 59 -1.40 -46.04 -19.61
CA TRP A 59 -1.34 -44.59 -19.75
C TRP A 59 -1.44 -44.21 -21.23
N SER A 60 -2.14 -43.11 -21.53
CA SER A 60 -2.21 -42.53 -22.87
C SER A 60 -0.81 -42.18 -23.41
N GLU A 61 -0.69 -41.89 -24.70
CA GLU A 61 0.48 -41.16 -25.20
C GLU A 61 0.59 -39.80 -24.50
N PRO A 62 1.81 -39.30 -24.23
CA PRO A 62 2.00 -38.02 -23.58
C PRO A 62 1.62 -36.87 -24.51
N ILE A 63 0.89 -35.91 -23.95
CA ILE A 63 0.71 -34.60 -24.55
C ILE A 63 1.73 -33.67 -23.91
N GLU A 64 2.60 -33.08 -24.74
CA GLU A 64 3.62 -32.14 -24.31
C GLU A 64 3.12 -30.69 -24.51
N PHE A 65 3.38 -29.83 -23.52
CA PHE A 65 3.09 -28.41 -23.60
C PHE A 65 4.15 -27.59 -22.86
N ILE A 66 4.21 -26.29 -23.16
CA ILE A 66 4.99 -25.33 -22.39
C ILE A 66 4.01 -24.47 -21.62
N ALA A 67 4.19 -24.38 -20.30
CA ALA A 67 3.35 -23.51 -19.47
C ALA A 67 3.60 -22.04 -19.83
N GLY A 68 2.53 -21.28 -20.09
CA GLY A 68 2.60 -19.83 -20.30
C GLY A 68 2.65 -19.07 -18.98
N GLU A 69 2.92 -17.76 -19.06
CA GLU A 69 2.73 -16.84 -17.94
C GLU A 69 1.24 -16.70 -17.62
N PRO A 70 0.83 -16.73 -16.34
CA PRO A 70 -0.54 -16.37 -15.98
C PRO A 70 -0.78 -14.88 -16.26
N ASP A 71 -1.99 -14.54 -16.69
CA ASP A 71 -2.39 -13.14 -16.82
C ASP A 71 -2.69 -12.56 -15.44
N VAL A 72 -1.72 -11.80 -14.91
CA VAL A 72 -1.81 -11.15 -13.60
C VAL A 72 -2.24 -9.68 -13.68
N MET A 73 -2.47 -9.14 -14.88
CA MET A 73 -2.87 -7.73 -15.04
C MET A 73 -4.13 -7.35 -14.24
N PRO A 74 -5.19 -8.18 -14.18
CA PRO A 74 -6.35 -7.87 -13.35
C PRO A 74 -6.00 -7.65 -11.87
N TYR A 75 -5.04 -8.41 -11.34
CA TYR A 75 -4.57 -8.25 -9.97
C TYR A 75 -3.69 -7.01 -9.80
N LYS A 76 -2.77 -6.76 -10.73
CA LYS A 76 -1.89 -5.57 -10.67
C LYS A 76 -2.67 -4.26 -10.68
N GLU A 77 -3.76 -4.19 -11.44
CA GLU A 77 -4.57 -2.98 -11.57
C GLU A 77 -5.65 -2.83 -10.48
N SER A 78 -6.02 -3.93 -9.83
CA SER A 78 -7.21 -3.96 -8.95
C SER A 78 -6.96 -4.46 -7.54
N LEU A 79 -5.95 -5.28 -7.25
CA LEU A 79 -5.68 -5.81 -5.91
C LEU A 79 -4.50 -5.06 -5.29
N MET A 80 -4.73 -4.02 -4.49
CA MET A 80 -3.67 -3.23 -3.88
C MET A 80 -3.41 -3.64 -2.45
N ILE A 81 -2.13 -3.73 -2.07
CA ILE A 81 -1.75 -3.70 -0.65
C ILE A 81 -1.93 -2.26 -0.17
N THR A 82 -2.91 -2.02 0.70
CA THR A 82 -3.31 -0.67 1.11
C THR A 82 -2.75 -0.25 2.45
N GLU A 83 -2.48 -1.20 3.33
CA GLU A 83 -2.00 -0.91 4.68
C GLU A 83 -1.07 -2.04 5.18
N VAL A 84 0.04 -1.65 5.82
CA VAL A 84 1.01 -2.57 6.43
C VAL A 84 1.33 -2.07 7.84
N MET A 85 0.93 -2.83 8.85
CA MET A 85 1.35 -2.62 10.24
C MET A 85 2.52 -3.56 10.52
N TYR A 86 3.75 -3.06 10.42
CA TYR A 86 4.97 -3.87 10.60
C TYR A 86 5.63 -3.71 11.97
N ASN A 87 5.34 -2.62 12.71
CA ASN A 87 5.86 -2.42 14.06
C ASN A 87 4.80 -1.74 14.94
N SER A 88 3.88 -2.54 15.47
CA SER A 88 2.82 -2.04 16.36
C SER A 88 3.36 -1.76 17.78
N GLN A 89 2.70 -0.86 18.53
CA GLN A 89 3.02 -0.62 19.94
C GLN A 89 2.82 -1.86 20.84
N ALA A 90 2.04 -2.85 20.40
CA ALA A 90 1.81 -4.10 21.11
C ALA A 90 2.78 -5.22 20.67
N GLY A 91 3.72 -4.92 19.77
CA GLY A 91 4.62 -5.89 19.15
C GLY A 91 3.97 -6.62 17.97
N SER A 92 4.53 -7.77 17.61
CA SER A 92 4.18 -8.47 16.38
C SER A 92 2.77 -9.06 16.34
N SER A 93 2.14 -9.27 17.49
CA SER A 93 0.80 -9.88 17.58
C SER A 93 -0.30 -9.04 16.93
N LEU A 94 -0.06 -7.74 16.68
CA LEU A 94 -0.99 -6.87 15.95
C LEU A 94 -0.47 -6.47 14.56
N GLU A 95 0.57 -7.13 14.06
CA GLU A 95 0.97 -6.94 12.66
C GLU A 95 -0.12 -7.45 11.72
N PHE A 96 -0.29 -6.73 10.61
CA PHE A 96 -1.19 -7.13 9.54
C PHE A 96 -0.76 -6.56 8.19
N ILE A 97 -1.20 -7.23 7.13
CA ILE A 97 -1.18 -6.70 5.76
C ILE A 97 -2.62 -6.67 5.25
N GLU A 98 -3.05 -5.50 4.80
CA GLU A 98 -4.36 -5.27 4.21
C GLU A 98 -4.27 -5.18 2.69
N LEU A 99 -5.21 -5.84 2.01
CA LEU A 99 -5.44 -5.68 0.60
C LEU A 99 -6.83 -5.12 0.33
N LYS A 100 -6.94 -4.28 -0.69
CA LYS A 100 -8.21 -3.76 -1.22
C LYS A 100 -8.36 -4.11 -2.69
N ASN A 101 -9.57 -4.56 -3.07
CA ASN A 101 -9.95 -4.58 -4.47
C ASN A 101 -10.42 -3.17 -4.91
N VAL A 102 -9.56 -2.40 -5.55
CA VAL A 102 -9.84 -1.07 -6.12
C VAL A 102 -10.45 -1.15 -7.54
N GLY A 103 -10.64 -2.36 -8.06
CA GLY A 103 -11.29 -2.62 -9.34
C GLY A 103 -12.81 -2.56 -9.27
N LYS A 104 -13.44 -2.79 -10.44
CA LYS A 104 -14.91 -2.79 -10.59
C LYS A 104 -15.52 -4.18 -10.55
N ASP A 105 -14.69 -5.22 -10.66
CA ASP A 105 -15.11 -6.62 -10.74
C ASP A 105 -14.60 -7.39 -9.51
N SER A 106 -15.30 -8.47 -9.15
CA SER A 106 -14.83 -9.37 -8.09
C SER A 106 -13.57 -10.12 -8.53
N LEU A 107 -12.60 -10.22 -7.63
CA LEU A 107 -11.37 -10.98 -7.84
C LEU A 107 -11.43 -12.29 -7.05
N SER A 108 -11.05 -13.40 -7.70
CA SER A 108 -10.75 -14.64 -6.98
C SER A 108 -9.33 -14.54 -6.43
N LEU A 109 -9.13 -14.76 -5.14
CA LEU A 109 -7.81 -14.82 -4.52
C LEU A 109 -7.24 -16.25 -4.47
N THR A 110 -7.93 -17.22 -5.08
CA THR A 110 -7.37 -18.56 -5.32
C THR A 110 -6.01 -18.44 -6.00
N ASP A 111 -5.01 -19.17 -5.47
CA ASP A 111 -3.61 -19.18 -5.90
C ASP A 111 -2.83 -17.86 -5.68
N VAL A 112 -3.46 -16.82 -5.13
CA VAL A 112 -2.75 -15.64 -4.61
C VAL A 112 -2.06 -16.01 -3.30
N ARG A 113 -0.83 -15.53 -3.10
CA ARG A 113 -0.02 -15.83 -1.92
C ARG A 113 1.00 -14.74 -1.63
N PHE A 114 1.40 -14.59 -0.38
CA PHE A 114 2.65 -13.91 -0.03
C PHE A 114 3.81 -14.90 -0.10
N THR A 115 4.95 -14.45 -0.62
CA THR A 115 6.16 -15.29 -0.82
C THR A 115 7.44 -14.65 -0.28
N LYS A 116 7.33 -13.41 0.21
CA LYS A 116 8.35 -12.58 0.86
C LYS A 116 7.62 -11.67 1.86
N GLY A 117 8.28 -11.35 2.96
CA GLY A 117 7.67 -10.74 4.13
C GLY A 117 7.13 -11.82 5.05
N ILE A 118 6.00 -12.40 4.63
CA ILE A 118 5.32 -13.50 5.32
C ILE A 118 5.08 -14.66 4.33
N ASP A 119 4.94 -15.88 4.85
CA ASP A 119 4.39 -17.01 4.09
C ASP A 119 2.89 -17.14 4.36
N PHE A 120 2.08 -16.93 3.31
CA PHE A 120 0.63 -17.04 3.41
C PHE A 120 -0.02 -17.39 2.06
N ASP A 121 -0.77 -18.48 2.05
CA ASP A 121 -1.64 -18.88 0.95
C ASP A 121 -3.09 -18.45 1.22
N PHE A 122 -3.69 -17.68 0.31
CA PHE A 122 -5.10 -17.33 0.44
C PHE A 122 -5.98 -18.59 0.34
N PRO A 123 -6.99 -18.75 1.21
CA PRO A 123 -7.87 -19.93 1.18
C PRO A 123 -8.55 -20.11 -0.18
N LEU A 124 -8.64 -21.37 -0.64
CA LEU A 124 -9.28 -21.70 -1.92
C LEU A 124 -10.73 -21.19 -1.98
N GLY A 125 -11.08 -20.53 -3.08
CA GLY A 125 -12.42 -19.97 -3.27
C GLY A 125 -12.67 -18.63 -2.56
N THR A 126 -11.65 -18.01 -1.96
CA THR A 126 -11.74 -16.63 -1.47
C THR A 126 -12.06 -15.69 -2.63
N ILE A 127 -13.16 -14.94 -2.53
CA ILE A 127 -13.58 -13.94 -3.52
C ILE A 127 -13.61 -12.57 -2.85
N LEU A 128 -12.86 -11.62 -3.41
CA LEU A 128 -12.82 -10.23 -2.95
C LEU A 128 -13.64 -9.35 -3.90
N GLY A 129 -14.79 -8.86 -3.41
CA GLY A 129 -15.66 -7.97 -4.18
C GLY A 129 -15.09 -6.57 -4.40
N PRO A 130 -15.65 -5.77 -5.33
CA PRO A 130 -15.22 -4.40 -5.57
C PRO A 130 -15.29 -3.52 -4.31
N GLY A 131 -14.24 -2.75 -4.05
CA GLY A 131 -14.12 -1.87 -2.87
C GLY A 131 -14.03 -2.62 -1.54
N LYS A 132 -13.87 -3.94 -1.54
CA LYS A 132 -13.76 -4.74 -0.31
C LYS A 132 -12.30 -4.96 0.07
N PHE A 133 -12.13 -5.18 1.38
CA PHE A 133 -10.84 -5.41 2.03
C PHE A 133 -10.68 -6.89 2.39
N ALA A 134 -9.42 -7.33 2.43
CA ALA A 134 -9.00 -8.62 2.95
C ALA A 134 -7.75 -8.39 3.80
N LEU A 135 -7.75 -8.88 5.03
CA LEU A 135 -6.61 -8.74 5.95
C LEU A 135 -5.98 -10.10 6.23
N VAL A 136 -4.66 -10.14 6.21
CA VAL A 136 -3.89 -11.24 6.79
C VAL A 136 -3.24 -10.69 8.06
N VAL A 137 -3.24 -11.46 9.14
CA VAL A 137 -2.77 -11.00 10.47
C VAL A 137 -1.78 -12.00 11.08
N ASN A 138 -0.98 -11.55 12.04
CA ASN A 138 -0.09 -12.44 12.79
C ASN A 138 -0.86 -13.34 13.78
N ASP A 139 -1.68 -12.73 14.65
CA ASP A 139 -2.47 -13.42 15.68
C ASP A 139 -3.90 -12.89 15.66
N LEU A 140 -4.85 -13.70 15.18
CA LEU A 140 -6.25 -13.36 15.04
C LEU A 140 -6.91 -13.05 16.40
N ALA A 141 -6.52 -13.74 17.46
CA ALA A 141 -7.14 -13.58 18.76
C ALA A 141 -6.74 -12.24 19.40
N GLU A 142 -5.45 -11.90 19.37
CA GLU A 142 -4.97 -10.60 19.86
C GLU A 142 -5.43 -9.46 18.93
N PHE A 143 -5.45 -9.68 17.61
CA PHE A 143 -5.99 -8.72 16.66
C PHE A 143 -7.47 -8.40 16.95
N GLN A 144 -8.33 -9.41 17.10
CA GLN A 144 -9.76 -9.19 17.40
C GLN A 144 -9.98 -8.55 18.77
N LYS A 145 -9.09 -8.80 19.74
CA LYS A 145 -9.14 -8.16 21.05
C LYS A 145 -8.77 -6.67 20.98
N ALA A 146 -7.85 -6.29 20.08
CA ALA A 146 -7.45 -4.90 19.88
C ALA A 146 -8.44 -4.12 19.01
N TYR A 147 -8.89 -4.71 17.89
CA TYR A 147 -9.67 -4.03 16.85
C TYR A 147 -11.16 -4.38 16.84
N GLY A 148 -11.57 -5.41 17.57
CA GLY A 148 -12.93 -5.93 17.58
C GLY A 148 -13.18 -7.04 16.56
N GLU A 149 -14.36 -7.63 16.64
CA GLU A 149 -14.83 -8.63 15.68
C GLU A 149 -15.43 -7.98 14.42
N GLY A 150 -15.44 -8.70 13.29
CA GLY A 150 -16.14 -8.27 12.07
C GLY A 150 -15.26 -7.58 11.02
N ILE A 151 -13.98 -7.36 11.32
CA ILE A 151 -12.97 -6.97 10.32
C ILE A 151 -12.74 -8.14 9.36
N PRO A 152 -12.59 -7.91 8.04
CA PRO A 152 -12.51 -8.97 7.03
C PRO A 152 -11.13 -9.66 7.00
N VAL A 153 -10.76 -10.31 8.12
CA VAL A 153 -9.57 -11.14 8.21
C VAL A 153 -9.80 -12.45 7.45
N VAL A 154 -8.90 -12.76 6.51
CA VAL A 154 -8.96 -13.97 5.67
C VAL A 154 -8.14 -15.13 6.25
N GLY A 155 -7.18 -14.85 7.13
CA GLY A 155 -6.39 -15.86 7.80
C GLY A 155 -5.22 -15.30 8.61
N GLU A 156 -4.56 -16.20 9.32
CA GLU A 156 -3.29 -15.96 10.02
C GLU A 156 -2.15 -16.50 9.16
N TRP A 157 -1.03 -15.77 9.09
CA TRP A 157 0.19 -16.29 8.47
C TRP A 157 0.94 -17.21 9.42
N ASP A 158 2.04 -17.82 8.95
CA ASP A 158 2.82 -18.76 9.77
C ASP A 158 3.26 -18.11 11.10
N PRO A 159 2.98 -18.70 12.27
CA PRO A 159 3.33 -18.10 13.55
C PRO A 159 4.85 -17.95 13.79
N ASP A 160 5.69 -18.63 13.01
CA ASP A 160 7.14 -18.45 13.04
C ASP A 160 7.62 -17.27 12.18
N ASP A 161 6.73 -16.64 11.39
CA ASP A 161 7.00 -15.43 10.60
C ASP A 161 6.48 -14.16 11.30
N SER A 162 7.22 -13.06 11.13
CA SER A 162 6.82 -11.71 11.50
C SER A 162 7.40 -10.72 10.50
N LEU A 163 6.78 -9.55 10.41
CA LEU A 163 7.36 -8.46 9.65
C LEU A 163 8.61 -7.91 10.36
N SER A 164 9.56 -7.40 9.59
CA SER A 164 10.79 -6.79 10.07
C SER A 164 10.55 -5.34 10.49
N ASN A 165 10.84 -5.04 11.76
CA ASN A 165 10.78 -3.65 12.25
C ASN A 165 11.76 -2.70 11.54
N GLY A 166 12.82 -3.21 10.90
CA GLY A 166 13.84 -2.40 10.21
C GLY A 166 13.75 -2.43 8.69
N GLY A 167 12.56 -2.69 8.15
CA GLY A 167 12.35 -2.85 6.72
C GLY A 167 12.58 -4.26 6.18
N GLU A 168 11.87 -4.61 5.10
CA GLU A 168 12.07 -5.84 4.32
C GLU A 168 11.31 -5.82 2.98
N GLN A 169 11.55 -6.85 2.17
CA GLN A 169 10.81 -7.11 0.95
C GLN A 169 9.47 -7.80 1.22
N VAL A 170 8.38 -7.23 0.73
CA VAL A 170 7.05 -7.84 0.68
C VAL A 170 6.70 -8.21 -0.76
N LYS A 171 6.28 -9.46 -0.99
CA LYS A 171 5.93 -9.92 -2.34
C LYS A 171 4.62 -10.71 -2.38
N LEU A 172 3.62 -10.12 -3.00
CA LEU A 172 2.37 -10.76 -3.39
C LEU A 172 2.51 -11.40 -4.77
N SER A 173 2.22 -12.69 -4.85
CA SER A 173 2.40 -13.50 -6.05
C SER A 173 1.16 -14.29 -6.41
N PHE A 174 1.10 -14.72 -7.66
CA PHE A 174 0.12 -15.65 -8.20
C PHE A 174 0.79 -16.98 -8.58
N GLY A 175 0.16 -18.09 -8.20
CA GLY A 175 0.59 -19.45 -8.53
C GLY A 175 2.02 -19.74 -8.08
N ALA A 176 2.86 -20.27 -8.98
CA ALA A 176 4.25 -20.62 -8.67
C ALA A 176 5.22 -19.42 -8.46
N GLY A 177 4.71 -18.22 -8.13
CA GLY A 177 5.53 -17.05 -7.78
C GLY A 177 5.53 -15.91 -8.81
N THR A 178 4.56 -15.90 -9.73
CA THR A 178 4.41 -14.80 -10.70
C THR A 178 4.02 -13.54 -9.95
N GLU A 179 4.77 -12.46 -10.15
CA GLU A 179 4.64 -11.26 -9.33
C GLU A 179 3.34 -10.49 -9.62
N ILE A 180 2.58 -10.18 -8.57
CA ILE A 180 1.51 -9.18 -8.58
C ILE A 180 2.10 -7.86 -8.09
N HIS A 181 2.55 -7.81 -6.83
CA HIS A 181 3.22 -6.66 -6.22
C HIS A 181 4.49 -7.11 -5.52
N ASN A 182 5.53 -6.28 -5.59
CA ASN A 182 6.83 -6.54 -4.99
C ASN A 182 7.48 -5.21 -4.66
N PHE A 183 7.71 -4.97 -3.38
CA PHE A 183 8.34 -3.75 -2.91
C PHE A 183 9.14 -4.02 -1.65
N THR A 184 10.07 -3.13 -1.32
CA THR A 184 10.82 -3.17 -0.07
C THR A 184 10.50 -1.92 0.73
N TYR A 185 9.89 -2.07 1.91
CA TYR A 185 9.69 -0.95 2.83
C TYR A 185 10.90 -0.78 3.75
N ASP A 186 11.03 0.41 4.33
CA ASP A 186 12.08 0.79 5.28
C ASP A 186 11.45 1.50 6.49
N ASP A 187 12.20 1.61 7.60
CA ASP A 187 11.81 2.36 8.80
C ASP A 187 12.38 3.79 8.80
N ASP A 188 13.32 4.08 7.91
CA ASP A 188 13.97 5.39 7.76
C ASP A 188 13.39 6.24 6.60
N PHE A 189 13.49 7.57 6.73
CA PHE A 189 13.17 8.52 5.65
C PHE A 189 13.89 8.14 4.33
N PRO A 190 13.20 8.08 3.17
CA PRO A 190 11.93 8.72 2.85
C PRO A 190 10.67 7.93 3.23
N TRP A 191 10.79 6.75 3.84
CA TRP A 191 9.62 6.03 4.34
C TRP A 191 9.04 6.74 5.59
N PRO A 192 7.74 6.59 5.87
CA PRO A 192 7.12 7.15 7.06
C PRO A 192 7.71 6.62 8.38
N GLU A 193 8.66 7.33 8.97
CA GLU A 193 9.30 6.96 10.26
C GLU A 193 8.28 6.77 11.39
N SER A 194 7.14 7.48 11.38
CA SER A 194 6.09 7.30 12.41
C SER A 194 5.34 5.96 12.31
N ALA A 195 5.53 5.20 11.22
CA ALA A 195 5.05 3.83 11.12
C ALA A 195 5.95 2.83 11.86
N ASP A 196 7.15 3.25 12.28
CA ASP A 196 8.08 2.45 13.06
C ASP A 196 7.78 2.54 14.57
N GLY A 197 6.93 1.67 15.10
CA GLY A 197 6.78 1.47 16.54
C GLY A 197 6.02 2.56 17.29
N ALA A 198 5.84 3.75 16.70
CA ALA A 198 5.00 4.82 17.25
C ALA A 198 3.49 4.50 17.14
N GLY A 199 3.15 3.37 16.51
CA GLY A 199 1.81 2.78 16.48
C GLY A 199 0.99 3.12 15.26
N ARG A 200 1.53 3.84 14.28
CA ARG A 200 0.90 4.02 12.97
C ARG A 200 1.33 2.88 12.04
N SER A 201 0.54 2.62 11.02
CA SER A 201 0.87 1.72 9.90
C SER A 201 1.34 2.52 8.69
N LEU A 202 1.97 1.83 7.74
CA LEU A 202 2.17 2.34 6.39
C LEU A 202 0.86 2.23 5.61
N VAL A 203 0.40 3.33 5.02
CA VAL A 203 -0.80 3.40 4.20
C VAL A 203 -0.42 3.87 2.79
N LEU A 204 -0.89 3.16 1.78
CA LEU A 204 -0.71 3.54 0.38
C LEU A 204 -1.61 4.73 0.04
N ARG A 205 -1.03 5.80 -0.51
CA ARG A 205 -1.73 7.00 -0.96
C ARG A 205 -2.59 6.70 -2.18
N ALA A 206 -3.82 7.20 -2.19
CA ALA A 206 -4.73 7.19 -3.33
C ALA A 206 -4.73 5.85 -4.10
N PRO A 207 -4.98 4.69 -3.46
CA PRO A 207 -4.84 3.36 -4.07
C PRO A 207 -5.78 3.14 -5.26
N SER A 208 -6.82 3.98 -5.39
CA SER A 208 -7.80 3.94 -6.49
C SER A 208 -7.51 4.94 -7.63
N SER A 209 -6.44 5.74 -7.54
CA SER A 209 -6.04 6.74 -8.54
C SER A 209 -5.59 6.13 -9.86
N SER A 210 -5.53 6.93 -10.94
CA SER A 210 -5.07 6.50 -12.26
C SER A 210 -4.02 7.48 -12.78
N PRO A 211 -2.76 7.07 -13.01
CA PRO A 211 -2.23 5.71 -12.83
C PRO A 211 -2.25 5.27 -11.36
N ARG A 212 -2.18 3.95 -11.13
CA ARG A 212 -2.08 3.39 -9.79
C ARG A 212 -0.75 3.79 -9.15
N PRO A 213 -0.72 4.07 -7.83
CA PRO A 213 0.52 4.27 -7.10
C PRO A 213 1.36 2.98 -7.16
N ASP A 214 2.66 3.13 -7.34
CA ASP A 214 3.61 2.03 -7.33
C ASP A 214 4.19 1.87 -5.92
N HIS A 215 4.03 0.68 -5.33
CA HIS A 215 4.43 0.37 -3.96
C HIS A 215 5.92 0.52 -3.69
N GLU A 216 6.77 0.51 -4.73
CA GLU A 216 8.23 0.63 -4.57
C GLU A 216 8.66 2.05 -4.16
N PHE A 217 7.86 3.09 -4.45
CA PHE A 217 8.23 4.46 -4.12
C PHE A 217 7.68 4.88 -2.75
N ALA A 218 8.58 5.19 -1.82
CA ALA A 218 8.26 5.68 -0.47
C ALA A 218 7.29 6.89 -0.47
N ASP A 219 7.37 7.78 -1.47
CA ASP A 219 6.47 8.93 -1.61
C ASP A 219 4.99 8.55 -1.78
N ASN A 220 4.73 7.34 -2.29
CA ASN A 220 3.38 6.79 -2.39
C ASN A 220 2.87 6.23 -1.05
N TRP A 221 3.68 6.22 -0.01
CA TRP A 221 3.29 5.81 1.32
C TRP A 221 3.15 7.01 2.26
N ARG A 222 2.33 6.81 3.27
CA ARG A 222 2.12 7.76 4.35
C ARG A 222 1.84 7.02 5.64
N PRO A 223 2.04 7.64 6.79
CA PRO A 223 1.57 7.02 8.01
C PRO A 223 0.04 7.06 8.08
N SER A 224 -0.56 6.07 8.73
CA SER A 224 -1.99 6.06 9.00
C SER A 224 -2.43 7.26 9.81
N ARG A 225 -3.66 7.73 9.61
CA ARG A 225 -4.21 8.86 10.36
C ARG A 225 -4.42 8.51 11.84
N LEU A 226 -4.76 7.27 12.14
CA LEU A 226 -5.00 6.76 13.48
C LEU A 226 -3.83 5.91 13.97
N ILE A 227 -3.55 6.00 15.28
CA ILE A 227 -2.76 4.98 15.98
C ILE A 227 -3.54 3.67 15.93
N GLY A 228 -2.86 2.58 15.58
CA GLY A 228 -3.44 1.28 15.30
C GLY A 228 -3.83 1.10 13.83
N GLY A 229 -3.76 2.13 12.99
CA GLY A 229 -4.17 2.02 11.60
C GLY A 229 -5.69 2.07 11.41
N SER A 230 -6.16 1.62 10.24
CA SER A 230 -7.58 1.65 9.84
C SER A 230 -8.10 0.30 9.29
N PRO A 231 -7.77 -0.85 9.91
CA PRO A 231 -8.02 -2.15 9.32
C PRO A 231 -9.48 -2.38 8.95
N GLY A 232 -9.70 -2.75 7.68
CA GLY A 232 -11.01 -3.03 7.08
C GLY A 232 -11.73 -1.79 6.56
N SER A 233 -11.05 -0.63 6.48
CA SER A 233 -11.63 0.63 6.03
C SER A 233 -10.61 1.51 5.31
N ASP A 234 -11.11 2.48 4.53
CA ASP A 234 -10.24 3.48 3.92
C ASP A 234 -9.69 4.44 4.98
N ASP A 235 -8.36 4.63 5.03
CA ASP A 235 -7.71 5.59 5.92
C ASP A 235 -7.86 7.04 5.44
N GLU A 236 -9.03 7.45 4.95
CA GLU A 236 -9.22 8.78 4.37
C GLU A 236 -9.83 9.75 5.39
N LEU A 237 -9.42 11.01 5.34
CA LEU A 237 -10.16 12.11 5.92
C LEU A 237 -10.38 13.16 4.83
N SER A 238 -11.61 13.22 4.31
CA SER A 238 -11.98 14.24 3.35
C SER A 238 -12.26 15.58 4.04
N PHE A 239 -12.15 16.66 3.29
CA PHE A 239 -12.52 17.99 3.77
C PHE A 239 -14.01 18.04 4.19
N ASP A 240 -14.90 17.36 3.46
CA ASP A 240 -16.32 17.30 3.81
C ASP A 240 -16.58 16.57 5.13
N SER A 241 -15.94 15.43 5.37
CA SER A 241 -16.05 14.74 6.66
C SER A 241 -15.48 15.56 7.82
N TRP A 242 -14.42 16.33 7.57
CA TRP A 242 -13.90 17.30 8.55
C TRP A 242 -14.91 18.43 8.80
N ARG A 243 -15.54 19.00 7.77
CA ARG A 243 -16.58 20.03 7.93
C ARG A 243 -17.76 19.52 8.77
N GLU A 244 -18.25 18.32 8.47
CA GLU A 244 -19.34 17.69 9.22
C GLU A 244 -19.00 17.48 10.71
N ALA A 245 -17.72 17.33 11.05
CA ALA A 245 -17.29 17.20 12.43
C ALA A 245 -17.30 18.54 13.21
N PHE A 246 -17.12 19.68 12.53
CA PHE A 246 -16.96 20.99 13.18
C PHE A 246 -18.15 21.94 13.01
N PHE A 247 -19.00 21.72 12.01
CA PHE A 247 -20.11 22.59 11.67
C PHE A 247 -21.47 21.91 11.86
N ILE A 248 -22.45 22.67 12.34
CA ILE A 248 -23.84 22.20 12.42
C ILE A 248 -24.57 22.43 11.10
N LEU A 249 -25.69 21.72 10.85
CA LEU A 249 -26.43 21.79 9.58
C LEU A 249 -26.65 23.21 9.00
N PRO A 250 -27.09 24.23 9.77
CA PRO A 250 -27.22 25.58 9.22
C PRO A 250 -25.91 26.21 8.74
N GLU A 251 -24.79 25.88 9.40
CA GLU A 251 -23.46 26.37 9.01
C GLU A 251 -22.90 25.57 7.81
N LEU A 252 -23.18 24.27 7.73
CA LEU A 252 -22.83 23.43 6.58
C LEU A 252 -23.51 23.89 5.29
N GLU A 253 -24.72 24.45 5.40
CA GLU A 253 -25.47 25.04 4.28
C GLU A 253 -24.95 26.44 3.87
N ASP A 254 -24.21 27.12 4.75
CA ASP A 254 -23.61 28.43 4.47
C ASP A 254 -22.12 28.28 4.12
N LEU A 255 -21.83 28.20 2.82
CA LEU A 255 -20.45 28.06 2.32
C LEU A 255 -19.57 29.27 2.60
N SER A 256 -20.13 30.44 2.93
CA SER A 256 -19.30 31.57 3.37
C SER A 256 -18.73 31.38 4.78
N VAL A 257 -19.30 30.45 5.55
CA VAL A 257 -18.85 30.06 6.88
C VAL A 257 -18.08 28.75 6.83
N SER A 258 -18.64 27.70 6.23
CA SER A 258 -18.06 26.34 6.28
C SER A 258 -17.35 25.89 5.01
N GLY A 259 -17.41 26.67 3.92
CA GLY A 259 -16.72 26.35 2.67
C GLY A 259 -15.20 26.56 2.74
N ASN A 260 -14.49 26.23 1.66
CA ASN A 260 -13.02 26.28 1.60
C ASN A 260 -12.42 27.62 2.03
N ASP A 261 -13.06 28.73 1.65
CA ASP A 261 -12.61 30.10 1.87
C ASP A 261 -13.22 30.74 3.14
N GLY A 262 -14.08 30.02 3.87
CA GLY A 262 -14.65 30.51 5.11
C GLY A 262 -13.58 30.66 6.19
N ASP A 263 -13.68 31.72 7.00
CA ASP A 263 -12.80 32.03 8.13
C ASP A 263 -13.67 32.47 9.32
N PRO A 264 -14.30 31.52 10.04
CA PRO A 264 -15.27 31.84 11.09
C PRO A 264 -14.68 32.53 12.32
N ASP A 265 -13.40 32.30 12.63
CA ASP A 265 -12.70 32.90 13.78
C ASP A 265 -11.88 34.15 13.42
N ASN A 266 -11.78 34.49 12.13
CA ASN A 266 -11.17 35.71 11.60
C ASN A 266 -9.68 35.84 11.93
N ASP A 267 -8.95 34.73 11.88
CA ASP A 267 -7.50 34.72 12.10
C ASP A 267 -6.68 34.78 10.80
N GLY A 268 -7.37 34.74 9.65
CA GLY A 268 -6.77 34.80 8.32
C GLY A 268 -6.43 33.44 7.71
N MET A 269 -6.70 32.32 8.41
CA MET A 269 -6.66 30.98 7.84
C MET A 269 -8.06 30.57 7.40
N SER A 270 -8.20 30.21 6.13
CA SER A 270 -9.46 29.66 5.66
C SER A 270 -9.64 28.23 6.15
N ASN A 271 -10.87 27.73 6.17
CA ASN A 271 -11.18 26.36 6.58
C ASN A 271 -10.34 25.30 5.84
N PHE A 272 -10.04 25.51 4.56
CA PHE A 272 -9.21 24.56 3.81
C PHE A 272 -7.74 24.57 4.28
N ILE A 273 -7.23 25.74 4.66
CA ILE A 273 -5.90 25.90 5.26
C ILE A 273 -5.87 25.31 6.67
N GLU A 274 -6.92 25.54 7.47
CA GLU A 274 -7.12 24.91 8.79
C GLU A 274 -7.13 23.39 8.70
N PHE A 275 -7.87 22.85 7.74
CA PHE A 275 -7.94 21.42 7.47
C PHE A 275 -6.55 20.84 7.17
N PHE A 276 -5.80 21.48 6.27
CA PHE A 276 -4.45 21.08 5.88
C PHE A 276 -3.46 21.14 7.04
N PHE A 277 -3.41 22.24 7.77
CA PHE A 277 -2.45 22.46 8.85
C PHE A 277 -2.80 21.75 10.16
N GLY A 278 -4.01 21.22 10.27
CA GLY A 278 -4.43 20.47 11.45
C GLY A 278 -5.17 21.30 12.50
N GLY A 279 -5.49 22.56 12.22
CA GLY A 279 -6.14 23.47 13.16
C GLY A 279 -7.66 23.28 13.29
N HIS A 280 -8.32 24.28 13.86
CA HIS A 280 -9.72 24.26 14.28
C HIS A 280 -10.47 25.47 13.71
N PRO A 281 -11.56 25.30 12.93
CA PRO A 281 -12.18 26.37 12.12
C PRO A 281 -12.95 27.45 12.90
N LYS A 282 -12.87 27.42 14.23
CA LYS A 282 -13.62 28.32 15.14
C LYS A 282 -12.78 28.75 16.34
N GLU A 283 -11.49 28.41 16.33
CA GLU A 283 -10.54 28.74 17.38
C GLU A 283 -9.29 29.33 16.75
N SER A 284 -9.09 30.63 16.94
CA SER A 284 -7.96 31.35 16.37
C SER A 284 -6.62 30.66 16.68
N GLY A 285 -5.87 30.40 15.63
CA GLY A 285 -4.53 29.83 15.64
C GLY A 285 -3.49 30.76 15.05
N ALA A 286 -2.24 30.28 15.06
CA ALA A 286 -1.17 30.90 14.30
C ALA A 286 -0.84 29.99 13.12
N VAL A 287 -0.56 30.58 11.95
CA VAL A 287 -0.08 29.84 10.78
C VAL A 287 1.20 29.08 11.18
N PRO A 288 1.22 27.74 11.15
CA PRO A 288 2.33 26.96 11.67
C PRO A 288 3.43 26.81 10.62
N VAL A 289 3.82 27.91 9.97
CA VAL A 289 4.88 27.96 8.95
C VAL A 289 6.03 28.78 9.48
N SER A 290 7.24 28.23 9.37
CA SER A 290 8.47 28.90 9.73
C SER A 290 9.49 28.80 8.60
N VAL A 291 10.31 29.84 8.45
CA VAL A 291 11.37 29.91 7.46
C VAL A 291 12.69 30.13 8.19
N THR A 292 13.67 29.27 7.91
CA THR A 292 15.00 29.31 8.49
C THR A 292 16.06 29.28 7.39
N LEU A 293 17.32 29.47 7.78
CA LEU A 293 18.47 29.24 6.90
C LEU A 293 19.21 28.02 7.41
N ASP A 294 19.27 26.99 6.57
CA ASP A 294 20.17 25.86 6.80
C ASP A 294 21.58 26.24 6.30
N GLN A 295 22.61 25.89 7.06
CA GLN A 295 23.99 26.29 6.78
C GLN A 295 24.90 25.07 6.72
N GLU A 296 25.47 24.84 5.54
CA GLU A 296 26.36 23.72 5.26
C GLU A 296 27.64 24.25 4.60
N ASP A 297 28.80 24.03 5.23
CA ASP A 297 30.12 24.49 4.75
C ASP A 297 30.22 25.99 4.37
N GLY A 298 29.37 26.83 4.96
CA GLY A 298 29.31 28.27 4.72
C GLY A 298 28.32 28.70 3.63
N ALA A 299 27.75 27.76 2.89
CA ALA A 299 26.61 28.00 2.00
C ALA A 299 25.32 28.09 2.82
N LYS A 300 24.35 28.87 2.33
CA LYS A 300 23.03 29.07 2.98
C LYS A 300 21.92 28.55 2.08
N TYR A 301 21.07 27.70 2.62
CA TYR A 301 19.90 27.17 1.95
C TYR A 301 18.64 27.68 2.65
N LEU A 302 17.57 27.94 1.89
CA LEU A 302 16.28 28.25 2.49
C LEU A 302 15.68 26.94 3.00
N GLU A 303 15.27 26.94 4.26
CA GLU A 303 14.46 25.85 4.82
C GLU A 303 13.10 26.40 5.20
N ILE A 304 12.06 25.66 4.82
CA ILE A 304 10.68 25.88 5.24
C ILE A 304 10.28 24.70 6.13
N ALA A 305 9.67 25.00 7.27
CA ALA A 305 9.11 24.00 8.15
C ALA A 305 7.65 24.35 8.46
N PHE A 306 6.75 23.40 8.26
CA PHE A 306 5.33 23.58 8.56
C PHE A 306 4.68 22.32 9.10
N ALA A 307 3.70 22.48 9.99
CA ALA A 307 2.86 21.37 10.43
C ALA A 307 1.81 21.06 9.36
N ARG A 308 1.43 19.79 9.15
CA ARG A 308 0.24 19.39 8.41
C ARG A 308 -0.48 18.25 9.13
N ARG A 309 -1.76 18.06 8.88
CA ARG A 309 -2.51 16.93 9.43
C ARG A 309 -1.92 15.60 8.93
N VAL A 310 -1.75 14.64 9.83
CA VAL A 310 -1.25 13.30 9.47
C VAL A 310 -2.28 12.59 8.59
N GLY A 311 -1.80 11.94 7.53
CA GLY A 311 -2.61 11.01 6.75
C GLY A 311 -3.61 11.65 5.77
N ILE A 312 -3.56 12.97 5.53
CA ILE A 312 -4.42 13.59 4.50
C ILE A 312 -3.80 13.47 3.11
N GLU A 313 -4.66 13.42 2.08
CA GLU A 313 -4.27 13.37 0.67
C GLU A 313 -4.35 14.74 -0.01
N VAL A 314 -3.90 15.79 0.71
CA VAL A 314 -3.79 17.14 0.17
C VAL A 314 -2.35 17.40 -0.23
N SER A 315 -2.13 17.74 -1.49
CA SER A 315 -0.80 18.07 -2.02
C SER A 315 -0.42 19.52 -1.73
N PHE A 316 0.87 19.79 -1.77
CA PHE A 316 1.40 21.14 -1.62
C PHE A 316 2.61 21.33 -2.53
N GLU A 317 2.93 22.58 -2.80
CA GLU A 317 4.12 22.98 -3.54
C GLU A 317 4.79 24.16 -2.82
N ILE A 318 6.11 24.21 -2.82
CA ILE A 318 6.84 25.38 -2.31
C ILE A 318 7.07 26.35 -3.46
N GLN A 319 6.69 27.60 -3.26
CA GLN A 319 6.88 28.67 -4.22
C GLN A 319 7.80 29.72 -3.65
N ASP A 320 8.67 30.28 -4.49
CA ASP A 320 9.51 31.42 -4.15
C ASP A 320 9.24 32.65 -5.02
N SER A 321 9.55 33.81 -4.47
CA SER A 321 9.27 35.10 -5.12
C SER A 321 10.31 36.12 -4.72
N ARG A 322 10.65 37.00 -5.66
CA ARG A 322 11.54 38.16 -5.42
C ARG A 322 10.79 39.44 -5.05
N ASP A 323 9.48 39.50 -5.30
CA ASP A 323 8.71 40.75 -5.21
C ASP A 323 7.31 40.60 -4.59
N LEU A 324 6.92 39.40 -4.16
CA LEU A 324 5.59 39.03 -3.63
C LEU A 324 4.45 39.06 -4.67
N VAL A 325 4.76 39.31 -5.94
CA VAL A 325 3.80 39.38 -7.04
C VAL A 325 3.98 38.18 -7.95
N ASP A 326 5.20 37.99 -8.45
CA ASP A 326 5.55 36.88 -9.32
C ASP A 326 6.05 35.72 -8.45
N TRP A 327 5.34 34.59 -8.50
CA TRP A 327 5.65 33.38 -7.74
C TRP A 327 6.08 32.28 -8.71
N GLU A 328 7.25 31.72 -8.46
CA GLU A 328 7.91 30.71 -9.28
C GLU A 328 7.97 29.37 -8.54
N THR A 329 8.01 28.28 -9.31
CA THR A 329 8.19 26.90 -8.82
C THR A 329 9.49 26.28 -9.35
N ASP A 330 10.31 27.09 -10.03
CA ASP A 330 11.50 26.65 -10.76
C ASP A 330 12.68 26.30 -9.83
N ARG A 331 12.62 26.68 -8.55
CA ARG A 331 13.62 26.25 -7.57
C ARG A 331 13.34 24.82 -7.17
N ASP A 332 14.36 23.97 -7.30
CA ASP A 332 14.30 22.61 -6.77
C ASP A 332 14.29 22.63 -5.23
N TRP A 333 13.34 21.88 -4.67
CA TRP A 333 13.12 21.72 -3.24
C TRP A 333 13.20 20.24 -2.90
N VAL A 334 13.94 19.92 -1.84
CA VAL A 334 14.06 18.55 -1.33
C VAL A 334 13.39 18.44 0.02
N MET A 335 12.59 17.39 0.18
CA MET A 335 12.04 17.00 1.48
C MET A 335 13.18 16.52 2.38
N VAL A 336 13.32 17.11 3.56
CA VAL A 336 14.40 16.80 4.50
C VAL A 336 13.95 15.83 5.58
N SER A 337 12.74 16.02 6.12
CA SER A 337 12.21 15.18 7.19
C SER A 337 10.70 15.35 7.34
N ILE A 338 10.03 14.33 7.87
CA ILE A 338 8.64 14.39 8.32
C ILE A 338 8.59 13.81 9.73
N VAL A 339 8.17 14.61 10.71
CA VAL A 339 8.19 14.21 12.13
C VAL A 339 6.77 14.26 12.71
N ASP A 340 6.26 13.16 13.24
CA ASP A 340 4.97 13.14 13.95
C ASP A 340 5.04 13.99 15.22
N ASN A 341 4.08 14.90 15.39
CA ASN A 341 3.98 15.77 16.56
C ASN A 341 3.17 15.13 17.71
N ALA A 342 2.62 13.93 17.50
CA ALA A 342 1.77 13.17 18.43
C ALA A 342 0.46 13.88 18.82
N ASP A 343 0.03 14.87 18.02
CA ASP A 343 -1.22 15.63 18.21
C ASP A 343 -2.17 15.49 17.00
N GLY A 344 -1.87 14.59 16.07
CA GLY A 344 -2.59 14.42 14.81
C GLY A 344 -2.03 15.27 13.67
N THR A 345 -0.94 15.99 13.89
CA THR A 345 -0.14 16.66 12.86
C THR A 345 1.28 16.08 12.77
N GLU A 346 1.93 16.30 11.63
CA GLU A 346 3.35 16.04 11.39
C GLU A 346 4.03 17.34 10.91
N THR A 347 5.26 17.55 11.36
CA THR A 347 6.10 18.65 10.90
C THR A 347 6.90 18.22 9.67
N VAL A 348 6.64 18.89 8.56
CA VAL A 348 7.33 18.72 7.28
C VAL A 348 8.45 19.75 7.18
N ARG A 349 9.66 19.32 6.85
CA ARG A 349 10.80 20.20 6.53
C ARG A 349 11.21 20.05 5.08
N VAL A 350 11.32 21.17 4.38
CA VAL A 350 11.73 21.22 2.97
C VAL A 350 12.85 22.25 2.83
N ARG A 351 13.90 21.90 2.10
CA ARG A 351 15.08 22.75 1.89
C ARG A 351 15.30 22.99 0.40
N SER A 352 15.77 24.19 0.03
CA SER A 352 16.20 24.46 -1.33
C SER A 352 17.43 23.63 -1.69
N GLU A 353 17.49 23.07 -2.89
CA GLU A 353 18.72 22.41 -3.37
C GLU A 353 19.80 23.41 -3.76
N SER A 354 19.38 24.60 -4.19
CA SER A 354 20.28 25.69 -4.55
C SER A 354 20.59 26.59 -3.36
N GLU A 355 21.83 27.06 -3.31
CA GLU A 355 22.27 28.09 -2.36
C GLU A 355 21.50 29.40 -2.61
N LEU A 356 21.10 30.04 -1.53
CA LEU A 356 20.46 31.34 -1.55
C LEU A 356 21.43 32.41 -2.06
N PRO A 357 21.10 33.16 -3.14
CA PRO A 357 22.00 34.18 -3.66
C PRO A 357 22.32 35.28 -2.64
N GLU A 358 23.61 35.67 -2.57
CA GLU A 358 24.04 36.75 -1.69
C GLU A 358 23.33 38.07 -2.01
N ASN A 359 22.77 38.72 -0.99
CA ASN A 359 22.10 40.03 -1.05
C ASN A 359 20.77 40.06 -1.84
N GLU A 360 20.16 38.92 -2.16
CA GLU A 360 18.80 38.88 -2.69
C GLU A 360 17.76 38.80 -1.56
N ARG A 361 16.67 39.56 -1.72
CA ARG A 361 15.45 39.32 -0.93
C ARG A 361 14.68 38.21 -1.61
N ASN A 362 14.33 37.20 -0.83
CA ASN A 362 13.50 36.11 -1.29
C ASN A 362 12.35 35.87 -0.31
N PHE A 363 11.18 35.55 -0.84
CA PHE A 363 9.97 35.22 -0.11
C PHE A 363 9.58 33.80 -0.50
N VAL A 364 9.12 33.02 0.46
CA VAL A 364 8.68 31.64 0.22
C VAL A 364 7.29 31.44 0.81
N ARG A 365 6.50 30.59 0.17
CA ARG A 365 5.20 30.16 0.69
C ARG A 365 4.97 28.69 0.41
N VAL A 366 4.12 28.09 1.22
CA VAL A 366 3.51 26.79 0.95
C VAL A 366 2.21 27.04 0.20
N MET A 367 2.13 26.62 -1.06
CA MET A 367 0.88 26.59 -1.81
C MET A 367 0.19 25.26 -1.54
N VAL A 368 -0.94 25.29 -0.83
CA VAL A 368 -1.78 24.12 -0.61
C VAL A 368 -2.69 23.94 -1.82
N ILE A 369 -2.71 22.74 -2.40
CA ILE A 369 -3.44 22.44 -3.63
C ILE A 369 -4.67 21.61 -3.25
N GLY A 370 -5.84 22.23 -3.33
CA GLY A 370 -7.13 21.54 -3.22
C GLY A 370 -7.57 20.93 -4.54
N GLU A 371 -8.46 19.94 -4.46
CA GLU A 371 -9.14 19.33 -5.61
C GLU A 371 -10.15 20.27 -6.29
#